data_AF-A0A9D1RZF7-F1
#
_entry.id   AF-A0A9D1RZF7-F1
#
_cell.length_a   1.000
_cell.length_b   1.000
_cell.length_c   1.000
_cell.angle_alpha   90.00
_cell.angle_beta   90.00
_cell.angle_gamma   90.00
#
_symmetry.space_group_name_H-M   'P 1'
#
loop_
_entity.id
_entity.type
_entity.pdbx_description
1 polymer ?
#
loop_
_entity_poly.entity_id
_entity_poly.type
_entity_poly.pdbx_seq_one_letter_code
_entity_poly.pdbx_strand_id
1 'polypeptide(L)' 'MLYIHPDECVDCGACEPVCPVEAIYYEDDLPDQWSDYYQANIEFFDEIGSPGGAMKLGMIRKDHPIVAALPPQNG' A
#
# COMPACT_ATOMS: atom_id res chain seq x y z
N MET A 1 4.54 -4.36 -6.06
CA MET A 1 3.33 -3.99 -5.32
C MET A 1 3.23 -2.46 -5.24
N LEU A 2 2.06 -1.89 -4.91
CA LEU A 2 1.90 -0.49 -4.53
C LEU A 2 1.54 -0.41 -3.04
N TYR A 3 2.10 0.57 -2.33
CA TYR A 3 1.84 0.84 -0.92
C TYR A 3 1.47 2.32 -0.74
N ILE A 4 0.51 2.61 0.12
CA ILE A 4 0.06 3.95 0.49
C ILE A 4 0.71 4.31 1.82
N HIS A 5 1.42 5.44 1.85
CA HIS A 5 2.07 5.90 3.07
C HIS A 5 1.02 6.40 4.07
N PRO A 6 0.95 5.86 5.31
CA PRO A 6 -0.08 6.21 6.27
C PRO A 6 -0.03 7.69 6.68
N ASP A 7 1.17 8.20 7.03
CA ASP A 7 1.31 9.59 7.50
C ASP A 7 1.26 10.67 6.40
N GLU A 8 1.41 10.28 5.12
CA GLU A 8 1.30 11.23 4.00
C GLU A 8 -0.08 11.20 3.34
N CYS A 9 -0.87 10.14 3.58
CA CYS A 9 -2.26 10.09 3.16
C CYS A 9 -3.05 11.16 3.91
N VAL A 10 -3.92 11.86 3.19
CA VAL A 10 -4.79 12.92 3.74
C VAL A 10 -6.26 12.65 3.43
N ASP A 11 -6.59 11.38 3.17
CA ASP A 11 -7.95 10.91 2.93
C ASP A 11 -8.69 11.65 1.80
N CYS A 12 -7.96 11.98 0.72
CA CYS A 12 -8.54 12.70 -0.41
C CYS A 12 -9.46 11.83 -1.29
N GLY A 13 -9.34 10.51 -1.19
CA GLY A 13 -10.19 9.54 -1.89
C GLY A 13 -10.00 9.44 -3.40
N ALA A 14 -9.07 10.20 -4.02
CA ALA A 14 -8.95 10.23 -5.48
C ALA A 14 -8.42 8.93 -6.10
N CYS A 15 -7.71 8.12 -5.32
CA CYS A 15 -7.11 6.86 -5.78
C CYS A 15 -8.08 5.67 -5.80
N GLU A 16 -9.05 5.64 -4.90
CA GLU A 16 -10.00 4.52 -4.76
C GLU A 16 -10.85 4.28 -6.03
N PRO A 17 -11.57 5.27 -6.59
CA PRO A 17 -12.53 5.02 -7.66
C PRO A 17 -11.85 4.79 -9.02
N VAL A 18 -10.54 5.04 -9.12
CA VAL A 18 -9.77 4.84 -10.36
C VAL A 18 -9.05 3.50 -10.40
N CYS A 19 -9.04 2.72 -9.30
CA CYS A 19 -8.40 1.42 -9.28
C CYS A 19 -9.24 0.39 -10.05
N PRO A 20 -8.76 -0.15 -11.19
CA PRO A 20 -9.56 -1.03 -12.05
C PRO A 20 -9.86 -2.41 -11.45
N VAL A 21 -9.19 -2.74 -10.34
CA VAL A 21 -9.29 -4.02 -9.64
C VAL A 21 -9.74 -3.84 -8.19
N GLU A 22 -10.22 -2.64 -7.83
CA GLU A 22 -10.82 -2.35 -6.52
C GLU A 22 -9.90 -2.73 -5.32
N ALA A 23 -8.59 -2.45 -5.43
CA ALA A 23 -7.60 -2.85 -4.42
C ALA A 23 -7.38 -1.81 -3.30
N ILE A 24 -8.10 -0.70 -3.30
CA ILE A 24 -7.89 0.44 -2.40
C ILE A 24 -9.15 0.60 -1.55
N TYR A 25 -8.96 0.65 -0.23
CA TYR A 25 -10.03 0.82 0.75
C TYR A 25 -9.62 1.91 1.74
N TYR A 26 -10.60 2.62 2.31
CA TYR A 26 -10.38 3.34 3.56
C TYR A 26 -10.12 2.33 4.68
N GLU A 27 -9.40 2.75 5.73
CA GLU A 27 -9.04 1.85 6.83
C GLU A 27 -10.26 1.22 7.51
N ASP A 28 -11.34 1.99 7.67
CA ASP A 28 -12.61 1.53 8.26
C ASP A 28 -13.41 0.60 7.33
N ASP A 29 -13.11 0.59 6.03
CA ASP A 29 -13.81 -0.20 5.00
C ASP A 29 -12.99 -1.41 4.53
N LEU A 30 -11.79 -1.64 5.10
CA LEU A 30 -10.90 -2.73 4.72
C LEU A 30 -11.53 -4.10 5.09
N PRO A 31 -11.78 -5.00 4.12
CA PRO A 31 -12.32 -6.32 4.43
C PRO A 31 -11.40 -7.13 5.36
N ASP A 32 -11.98 -7.79 6.37
CA ASP A 32 -11.25 -8.56 7.40
C ASP A 32 -10.21 -9.53 6.82
N GLN A 33 -10.55 -10.18 5.71
CA GLN A 33 -9.69 -11.14 4.99
C GLN A 33 -8.39 -10.52 4.45
N TRP A 34 -8.31 -9.19 4.38
CA TRP A 34 -7.15 -8.42 3.92
C TRP A 34 -6.59 -7.49 4.99
N SER A 35 -6.99 -7.67 6.26
CA SER A 35 -6.52 -6.86 7.39
C SER A 35 -4.99 -6.79 7.52
N ASP A 36 -4.26 -7.86 7.17
CA ASP A 36 -2.79 -7.87 7.18
C ASP A 36 -2.16 -6.84 6.23
N TYR A 37 -2.86 -6.42 5.17
CA TYR A 37 -2.36 -5.39 4.25
C TYR A 37 -2.31 -4.00 4.87
N TYR A 38 -3.09 -3.74 5.92
CA TYR A 38 -2.98 -2.47 6.67
C TYR A 38 -1.58 -2.32 7.25
N GLN A 39 -1.12 -3.33 8.00
CA GLN A 39 0.24 -3.34 8.57
C GLN A 39 1.31 -3.33 7.48
N ALA A 40 1.10 -4.06 6.39
CA ALA A 40 2.05 -4.05 5.27
C ALA A 40 2.24 -2.66 4.64
N ASN A 41 1.18 -1.84 4.58
CA ASN A 41 1.28 -0.47 4.10
C ASN A 41 2.06 0.42 5.08
N ILE A 42 1.94 0.22 6.39
CA ILE A 42 2.67 0.96 7.40
C ILE A 42 4.16 0.55 7.39
N GLU A 43 4.43 -0.73 7.61
CA GLU A 43 5.79 -1.26 7.83
C GLU A 43 6.67 -1.17 6.58
N PHE A 44 6.09 -1.05 5.38
CA PHE A 44 6.85 -0.78 4.15
C PHE A 44 7.71 0.50 4.28
N PHE A 45 7.25 1.49 5.05
CA PHE A 45 7.92 2.79 5.17
C PHE A 45 8.90 2.89 6.34
N ASP A 46 9.06 1.86 7.18
CA ASP A 46 9.89 1.91 8.40
C ASP A 46 11.34 2.37 8.17
N GLU A 47 11.95 1.98 7.05
CA GLU A 47 13.33 2.35 6.72
C GLU A 47 13.45 3.66 5.94
N ILE A 48 12.40 4.06 5.22
CA ILE A 48 12.40 5.23 4.34
C ILE A 48 11.76 6.47 4.99
N GLY A 49 10.97 6.27 6.06
CA GLY A 49 10.17 7.30 6.72
C GLY A 49 9.18 7.95 5.76
N SER A 50 8.92 9.24 5.99
CA SER A 50 8.05 10.10 5.16
C SER A 50 8.89 10.95 4.17
N PRO A 51 9.06 10.49 2.92
CA PRO A 51 9.87 11.18 1.91
C PRO A 51 9.22 12.41 1.27
N GLY A 52 7.93 12.65 1.51
CA GLY A 52 7.15 13.72 0.89
C GLY A 52 6.87 13.45 -0.59
N GLY A 53 6.46 12.22 -0.92
CA GLY A 53 6.04 11.81 -2.26
C GLY A 53 6.95 10.80 -2.98
N ALA A 54 6.31 9.82 -3.62
CA ALA A 54 6.98 8.66 -4.25
C ALA A 54 7.84 8.99 -5.49
N MET A 55 7.58 10.10 -6.20
CA MET A 55 8.25 10.43 -7.47
C MET A 55 9.79 10.51 -7.35
N LYS A 56 10.30 10.97 -6.20
CA LYS A 56 11.75 11.11 -5.98
C LYS A 56 12.44 9.77 -5.69
N LEU A 57 11.72 8.82 -5.09
CA LEU A 57 12.25 7.51 -4.71
C LEU A 57 12.16 6.51 -5.86
N GLY A 58 11.14 6.63 -6.71
CA GLY A 58 10.88 5.67 -7.78
C GLY A 58 10.52 4.30 -7.22
N MET A 59 10.90 3.24 -7.93
CA MET A 59 10.61 1.86 -7.52
C MET A 59 11.61 1.38 -6.46
N ILE A 60 11.09 1.08 -5.27
CA ILE A 60 11.84 0.44 -4.20
C ILE A 60 11.70 -1.08 -4.37
N ARG A 61 12.83 -1.79 -4.53
CA ARG A 61 12.86 -3.24 -4.72
C ARG A 61 12.87 -3.99 -3.39
N LYS A 62 11.88 -3.71 -2.54
CA LYS A 62 11.71 -4.36 -1.24
C LYS A 62 10.22 -4.36 -0.89
N ASP A 63 9.57 -5.50 -1.06
CA ASP A 63 8.18 -5.67 -0.65
C ASP A 63 8.10 -6.08 0.84
N HIS A 64 6.96 -5.80 1.48
CA HIS A 64 6.66 -6.30 2.82
C HIS A 64 6.70 -7.85 2.84
N PRO A 65 7.14 -8.51 3.95
CA PRO A 65 7.30 -9.96 3.98
C PRO A 65 6.06 -10.77 3.55
N ILE A 66 4.85 -10.33 3.93
CA ILE A 66 3.62 -11.04 3.54
C ILE A 66 3.40 -11.01 2.02
N VAL A 67 3.77 -9.90 1.37
CA VAL A 67 3.63 -9.72 -0.08
C VAL A 67 4.71 -10.50 -0.81
N ALA A 68 5.95 -10.44 -0.31
CA ALA A 68 7.08 -11.18 -0.87
C ALA A 68 6.87 -12.70 -0.80
N ALA A 69 6.09 -13.19 0.17
CA ALA A 69 5.77 -14.60 0.35
C ALA A 69 4.60 -15.10 -0.53
N LEU A 70 3.87 -14.21 -1.21
CA LEU A 70 2.74 -14.62 -2.03
C LEU A 70 3.21 -15.48 -3.23
N PRO A 71 2.44 -16.52 -3.60
CA PRO A 71 2.68 -17.20 -4.86
C PRO A 71 2.50 -16.21 -6.03
N PRO A 72 3.11 -16.49 -7.20
CA PRO A 72 2.86 -15.71 -8.40
C PRO A 72 1.35 -15.58 -8.66
N GLN A 73 0.88 -14.33 -8.71
CA GLN A 73 -0.51 -14.02 -9.01
C GLN A 73 -0.66 -13.93 -10.52
N ASN A 74 -1.64 -14.63 -11.09
CA ASN A 74 -1.97 -14.46 -12.50
C ASN A 74 -2.82 -13.19 -12.63
N GLY A 75 -2.32 -12.22 -13.40
CA GLY A 75 -3.12 -11.09 -13.89
C GLY A 75 -3.90 -11.46 -15.14
#